data_AF-A0A7W1BF63-F1
#
_entry.id   AF-A0A7W1BF63-F1
#
_cell.length_a   1.000
_cell.length_b   1.000
_cell.length_c   1.000
_cell.angle_alpha   90.00
_cell.angle_beta   90.00
_cell.angle_gamma   90.00
#
_symmetry.space_group_name_H-M   'P 1'
#
loop_
_entity.id
_entity.type
_entity.pdbx_description
1 polymer ?
#
loop_
_entity_poly.entity_id
_entity_poly.type
_entity_poly.pdbx_seq_one_letter_code
_entity_poly.pdbx_strand_id
1 'polypeptide(L)'
;MNAEQPAHLNIADFFLDARVREGRGERTALITDAGRLSYREVQALANRYANVLSSAGVVPEQRVIIALPDGPDYVAALFGVLKIGAVVV
;
A
#
# COMPACT_ATOMS: atom_id res chain seq x y z
N MET A 1 4.69 3.69 -25.91
CA MET A 1 3.60 2.99 -25.22
C MET A 1 2.61 4.04 -24.77
N ASN A 2 1.47 4.18 -25.47
CA ASN A 2 0.37 5.00 -24.98
C ASN A 2 -0.29 4.24 -23.83
N ALA A 3 0.14 4.52 -22.60
CA ALA A 3 -0.61 4.07 -21.44
C ALA A 3 -1.87 4.94 -21.40
N GLU A 4 -2.99 4.39 -21.88
CA GLU A 4 -4.30 4.96 -21.61
C GLU A 4 -4.46 5.03 -20.09
N GLN A 5 -4.65 6.23 -19.55
CA GLN A 5 -4.75 6.41 -18.12
C GLN A 5 -6.10 5.83 -17.65
N PRO A 6 -6.11 4.91 -16.67
CA PRO A 6 -7.36 4.29 -16.25
C PRO A 6 -8.29 5.34 -15.64
N ALA A 7 -9.58 5.27 -16.00
CA ALA A 7 -10.61 6.19 -15.51
C ALA A 7 -10.75 6.17 -13.98
N HIS A 8 -10.38 5.06 -13.34
CA HIS A 8 -10.27 4.91 -11.90
C HIS A 8 -8.92 4.30 -11.56
N LEU A 9 -8.09 5.06 -10.84
CA LEU A 9 -6.76 4.64 -10.40
C LEU A 9 -6.69 4.71 -8.88
N ASN A 10 -6.36 3.58 -8.24
CA ASN A 10 -5.84 3.57 -6.88
C ASN A 10 -4.37 3.17 -6.94
N ILE A 11 -3.50 4.00 -6.36
CA ILE A 11 -2.04 3.80 -6.37
C ILE A 11 -1.66 2.49 -5.67
N ALA A 12 -2.33 2.15 -4.56
CA ALA A 12 -2.07 0.89 -3.88
C ALA A 12 -2.52 -0.32 -4.70
N ASP A 13 -3.63 -0.23 -5.42
CA ASP A 13 -4.03 -1.32 -6.31
C ASP A 13 -3.01 -1.51 -7.45
N PHE A 14 -2.65 -0.42 -8.13
CA PHE A 14 -1.80 -0.47 -9.33
C PHE A 14 -0.37 -0.95 -9.05
N PHE A 15 0.24 -0.47 -7.98
CA PHE A 15 1.63 -0.79 -7.65
C PHE A 15 1.80 -2.03 -6.78
N LEU A 16 0.82 -2.36 -5.92
CA LEU A 16 0.94 -3.45 -4.95
C LEU A 16 0.01 -4.61 -5.29
N ASP A 17 -1.30 -4.40 -5.31
CA ASP A 17 -2.25 -5.52 -5.41
C ASP A 17 -2.26 -6.19 -6.77
N ALA A 18 -2.11 -5.39 -7.83
CA ALA A 18 -1.98 -5.89 -9.19
C ALA A 18 -0.81 -6.88 -9.31
N ARG A 19 0.32 -6.64 -8.64
CA ARG A 19 1.49 -7.53 -8.70
C ARG A 19 1.20 -8.89 -8.09
N VAL A 20 0.44 -8.92 -6.99
CA VAL A 20 0.01 -10.19 -6.38
C VAL A 20 -0.97 -10.92 -7.29
N ARG A 21 -1.96 -10.22 -7.87
CA ARG A 21 -2.93 -10.82 -8.83
C ARG A 21 -2.28 -11.32 -10.12
N GLU A 22 -1.22 -10.66 -10.58
CA GLU A 22 -0.40 -11.06 -11.74
C GLU A 22 0.53 -12.25 -11.45
N GLY A 23 0.46 -12.87 -10.26
CA GLY A 23 1.31 -13.99 -9.88
C GLY A 23 2.75 -13.60 -9.53
N ARG A 24 3.02 -12.29 -9.34
CA ARG A 24 4.35 -11.77 -8.97
C ARG A 24 4.51 -11.57 -7.46
N GLY A 25 3.61 -12.15 -6.66
CA GLY A 25 3.57 -11.97 -5.21
C GLY A 25 4.88 -12.29 -4.49
N GLU A 26 5.61 -13.32 -4.94
CA GLU A 26 6.88 -13.74 -4.32
C GLU A 26 8.09 -12.92 -4.78
N ARG A 27 7.92 -11.98 -5.72
CA ARG A 27 9.01 -11.09 -6.12
C ARG A 27 9.27 -10.07 -5.02
N THR A 28 10.54 -9.75 -4.79
CA THR A 28 10.96 -8.67 -3.88
C THR A 28 10.32 -7.35 -4.30
N ALA A 29 9.62 -6.70 -3.37
CA ALA A 29 9.01 -5.39 -3.52
C ALA A 29 9.75 -4.30 -2.74
N LEU A 30 10.31 -4.66 -1.58
CA LEU A 30 10.99 -3.73 -0.68
C LEU A 30 12.30 -4.35 -0.19
N ILE A 31 13.34 -3.53 -0.16
CA ILE A 31 14.66 -3.88 0.41
C ILE A 31 14.96 -2.84 1.48
N THR A 32 15.29 -3.32 2.67
CA THR A 32 15.64 -2.51 3.84
C THR A 32 16.88 -3.10 4.50
N ASP A 33 17.44 -2.41 5.47
CA ASP A 33 18.55 -2.93 6.27
C ASP A 33 18.17 -4.20 7.05
N ALA A 34 16.89 -4.36 7.37
CA ALA A 34 16.35 -5.55 8.04
C ALA A 34 16.11 -6.74 7.09
N GLY A 35 16.25 -6.54 5.78
CA GLY A 35 16.09 -7.59 4.77
C GLY A 35 15.14 -7.24 3.64
N ARG A 36 14.67 -8.27 2.94
CA ARG A 36 13.82 -8.18 1.74
C ARG A 36 12.40 -8.62 2.06
N LEU A 37 11.42 -7.88 1.57
CA LEU A 37 10.02 -8.27 1.60
C LEU A 37 9.49 -8.45 0.19
N SER A 38 8.67 -9.48 -0.01
CA SER A 38 7.94 -9.75 -1.23
C SER A 38 6.72 -8.83 -1.40
N TYR A 39 6.19 -8.74 -2.62
CA TYR A 39 4.93 -8.03 -2.87
C TYR A 39 3.78 -8.57 -1.99
N ARG A 40 3.73 -9.88 -1.77
CA ARG A 40 2.72 -10.50 -0.90
C ARG A 40 2.88 -10.07 0.56
N GLU A 41 4.11 -10.01 1.06
CA GLU A 41 4.38 -9.60 2.44
C GLU A 41 4.05 -8.12 2.67
N VAL A 42 4.44 -7.24 1.73
CA VAL A 42 4.09 -5.82 1.77
C VAL A 42 2.57 -5.63 1.68
N GLN A 43 1.88 -6.35 0.78
CA GLN A 43 0.42 -6.32 0.68
C GLN A 43 -0.25 -6.74 1.98
N ALA A 44 0.22 -7.83 2.60
CA ALA A 44 -0.35 -8.33 3.84
C ALA A 44 -0.23 -7.28 4.97
N LEU A 45 0.94 -6.64 5.10
CA LEU A 45 1.15 -5.58 6.09
C LEU A 45 0.30 -4.34 5.77
N ALA A 46 0.22 -3.92 4.50
CA ALA A 46 -0.62 -2.79 4.08
C ALA A 46 -2.11 -3.03 4.36
N ASN A 47 -2.60 -4.26 4.13
CA ASN A 47 -3.96 -4.65 4.47
C ASN A 47 -4.21 -4.62 5.98
N ARG A 48 -3.22 -4.94 6.82
CA ARG A 48 -3.34 -4.77 8.28
C ARG A 48 -3.55 -3.30 8.66
N TYR A 49 -2.75 -2.40 8.10
CA TYR A 49 -2.93 -0.96 8.32
C TYR A 49 -4.30 -0.45 7.83
N ALA A 50 -4.71 -0.84 6.62
CA ALA A 50 -6.02 -0.49 6.07
C ALA A 50 -7.15 -0.93 7.02
N ASN A 51 -7.13 -2.18 7.48
CA ASN A 51 -8.16 -2.73 8.37
C ASN A 51 -8.20 -2.01 9.72
N VAL A 52 -7.04 -1.69 10.32
CA VAL A 52 -6.97 -0.95 11.59
C VAL A 52 -7.54 0.46 11.42
N LEU A 53 -7.15 1.18 10.37
CA LEU A 53 -7.63 2.53 10.09
C LEU A 53 -9.14 2.56 9.82
N SER A 54 -9.64 1.63 9.00
CA SER A 54 -11.10 1.51 8.76
C SER A 54 -11.85 1.16 10.04
N SER A 55 -11.31 0.28 10.89
CA SER A 55 -11.93 -0.06 12.18
C SER A 55 -11.92 1.12 13.17
N ALA A 56 -10.95 2.02 13.04
CA ALA A 56 -10.88 3.28 13.80
C ALA A 56 -11.80 4.39 13.23
N GLY A 57 -12.55 4.11 12.16
CA GLY A 57 -13.50 5.05 11.56
C GLY A 57 -12.91 5.98 10.52
N VAL A 58 -11.71 5.71 10.00
CA VAL A 58 -11.16 6.47 8.88
C VAL A 58 -11.94 6.14 7.61
N VAL A 59 -12.44 7.17 6.94
CA VAL A 59 -13.21 7.07 5.69
C VAL A 59 -12.45 7.73 4.53
N PRO A 60 -12.86 7.49 3.26
CA PRO A 60 -12.26 8.16 2.11
C PRO A 60 -12.18 9.68 2.26
N GLU A 61 -11.19 10.28 1.60
CA GLU A 61 -10.90 11.73 1.60
C GLU A 61 -10.38 12.30 2.93
N GLN A 62 -10.43 11.56 4.03
CA GLN A 62 -9.81 11.98 5.28
C GLN A 62 -8.28 11.93 5.20
N ARG A 63 -7.64 12.86 5.91
CA ARG A 63 -6.18 13.01 5.94
C ARG A 63 -5.58 12.17 7.06
N VAL A 64 -4.56 11.37 6.74
CA VAL A 64 -3.82 10.54 7.70
C VAL A 64 -2.34 10.90 7.60
N ILE A 65 -1.78 11.42 8.71
CA ILE A 65 -0.35 11.69 8.82
C ILE A 65 0.39 10.39 9.10
N ILE A 66 1.48 10.14 8.37
CA ILE A 66 2.40 9.03 8.63
C ILE A 66 3.67 9.58 9.26
N ALA A 67 3.82 9.39 10.57
CA ALA A 67 5.00 9.77 11.32
C ALA A 67 5.81 8.52 11.71
N LEU A 68 6.36 7.84 10.70
CA LEU A 68 7.15 6.62 10.85
C LEU A 68 8.53 6.79 10.22
N PRO A 69 9.58 6.15 10.75
CA PRO A 69 10.89 6.10 10.09
C PRO A 69 10.81 5.29 8.79
N ASP A 70 11.80 5.48 7.91
CA ASP A 70 11.93 4.68 6.69
C ASP A 70 11.99 3.19 7.03
N GLY A 71 11.10 2.40 6.43
CA GLY A 71 11.02 0.97 6.68
C GLY A 71 9.74 0.32 6.16
N PRO A 72 9.56 -0.99 6.45
CA PRO A 72 8.40 -1.75 5.99
C PRO A 72 7.08 -1.16 6.47
N ASP A 73 7.04 -0.67 7.71
CA ASP A 73 5.85 -0.07 8.30
C ASP A 73 5.47 1.26 7.65
N TYR A 74 6.43 2.10 7.28
CA TYR A 74 6.16 3.33 6.52
C TYR A 74 5.50 3.02 5.17
N VAL A 75 6.11 2.12 4.39
CA VAL A 75 5.60 1.74 3.06
C VAL A 75 4.22 1.07 3.16
N ALA A 76 4.02 0.22 4.16
CA ALA A 76 2.74 -0.44 4.35
C ALA A 76 1.66 0.50 4.88
N ALA A 77 1.97 1.43 5.78
CA ALA A 77 1.05 2.47 6.21
C ALA A 77 0.62 3.34 5.02
N LEU A 78 1.57 3.74 4.17
CA LEU A 78 1.31 4.50 2.94
C LEU A 78 0.28 3.78 2.06
N PHE A 79 0.52 2.52 1.73
CA PHE A 79 -0.43 1.75 0.92
C PHE A 79 -1.74 1.45 1.64
N GLY A 80 -1.71 1.25 2.96
CA GLY A 80 -2.89 1.03 3.79
C GLY A 80 -3.86 2.21 3.76
N VAL A 81 -3.35 3.44 3.92
CA VAL A 81 -4.12 4.68 3.81
C VAL A 81 -4.73 4.82 2.42
N LEU A 82 -3.93 4.62 1.37
CA LEU A 82 -4.39 4.75 -0.01
C LEU A 82 -5.45 3.69 -0.40
N LYS A 83 -5.34 2.46 0.14
CA LYS A 83 -6.32 1.37 -0.09
C LYS A 83 -7.73 1.74 0.34
N ILE A 84 -7.85 2.48 1.44
CA ILE A 84 -9.15 2.89 2.00
C ILE A 84 -9.66 4.22 1.41
N GLY A 85 -8.97 4.77 0.41
CA GLY A 85 -9.32 6.03 -0.24
C GLY A 85 -9.02 7.27 0.61
N ALA A 86 -8.27 7.11 1.70
CA ALA A 86 -7.81 8.22 2.52
C ALA A 86 -6.57 8.89 1.88
N VAL A 87 -6.26 10.10 2.34
CA VAL A 87 -5.20 10.95 1.81
C VAL A 87 -4.01 10.92 2.76
N VAL A 88 -2.87 10.47 2.25
CA VAL A 88 -1.60 10.53 2.98
C VAL A 88 -1.11 11.97 3.03
N VAL A 89 -0.64 12.41 4.20
CA VAL A 89 -0.06 13.75 4.43
C VAL A 89 1.37 13.63 4.93
#